data_AF-A0A9P1D299-F1
#
_entry.id   AF-A0A9P1D299-F1
#
_cell.length_a   1.000
_cell.length_b   1.000
_cell.length_c   1.000
_cell.angle_alpha   90.00
_cell.angle_beta   90.00
_cell.angle_gamma   90.00
#
_symmetry.space_group_name_H-M   'P 1'
#
loop_
_entity.id
_entity.type
_entity.pdbx_description
1 polymer ?
#
loop_
_entity_poly.entity_id
_entity_poly.type
_entity_poly.pdbx_seq_one_letter_code
_entity_poly.pdbx_strand_id
1 'polypeptide(L)'
;VVYSKNHDLMRTVGFVSVLSAVRNTKRGGLLFVAPPCGTWVFMSSSSTGRTWLDPTGFPTRCVTMANLFCMRLLYILWYAVQRGIHKCIEQPMTSVLFAWKPMRRFLMYVRARKVTFPMGAYGALTLKQTTLWGTLPNLCSLYRPLSAKLFMEALARTNTGGLVRKSVDKNGKKRVTGVKKKLAASAAYPRGFGIAIGDIIPGRGSRPDDFELDFTYPHATDDLGALDDLRKGSFRAWWRKL
;
A
#
# COMPACT_ATOMS: atom_id res chain seq x y z
N VAL A 1 -14.44 1.52 11.61
CA VAL A 1 -14.15 0.24 10.94
C VAL A 1 -14.03 -0.82 12.01
N VAL A 2 -14.96 -1.77 12.07
CA VAL A 2 -14.85 -2.91 12.98
C VAL A 2 -13.78 -3.84 12.42
N TYR A 3 -12.66 -3.99 13.13
CA TYR A 3 -11.63 -4.95 12.78
C TYR A 3 -12.13 -6.35 13.14
N SER A 4 -12.81 -6.99 12.19
CA SER A 4 -13.09 -8.43 12.28
C SER A 4 -11.85 -9.22 11.86
N LYS A 5 -11.63 -10.38 12.49
CA LYS A 5 -10.64 -11.37 12.03
C LYS A 5 -10.89 -11.79 10.58
N ASN A 6 -12.12 -11.65 10.10
CA ASN A 6 -12.51 -11.92 8.71
C ASN A 6 -12.01 -10.87 7.71
N HIS A 7 -11.40 -9.77 8.17
CA HIS A 7 -10.76 -8.77 7.31
C HIS A 7 -9.23 -8.81 7.38
N ASP A 8 -8.65 -9.75 8.13
CA ASP A 8 -7.20 -9.92 8.22
C ASP A 8 -6.67 -10.72 7.00
N LEU A 9 -5.90 -10.03 6.15
CA LEU A 9 -5.29 -10.62 4.94
C LEU A 9 -4.30 -11.75 5.27
N MET A 10 -3.79 -11.81 6.50
CA MET A 10 -2.92 -12.90 6.96
C MET A 10 -3.71 -14.17 7.30
N ARG A 11 -5.03 -14.11 7.39
CA ARG A 11 -5.91 -15.26 7.55
C ARG A 11 -6.49 -15.69 6.20
N THR A 12 -6.73 -17.00 6.04
CA THR A 12 -7.34 -17.55 4.83
C THR A 12 -8.69 -16.92 4.55
N VAL A 13 -9.54 -16.77 5.58
CA VAL A 13 -10.87 -16.15 5.46
C VAL A 13 -10.76 -14.73 4.91
N GLY A 14 -9.92 -13.88 5.51
CA GLY A 14 -9.76 -12.51 5.05
C GLY A 14 -9.15 -12.40 3.64
N PHE A 15 -8.20 -13.27 3.32
CA PHE A 15 -7.64 -13.35 1.96
C PHE A 15 -8.72 -13.71 0.91
N VAL A 16 -9.52 -14.75 1.17
CA VAL A 16 -10.61 -15.18 0.28
C VAL A 16 -11.72 -14.12 0.19
N SER A 17 -12.06 -13.46 1.29
CA SER A 17 -13.03 -12.36 1.29
C SER A 17 -12.58 -11.20 0.39
N VAL A 18 -11.30 -10.83 0.43
CA VAL A 18 -10.75 -9.80 -0.46
C VAL A 18 -10.76 -10.26 -1.92
N LEU A 19 -10.41 -11.51 -2.21
CA LEU A 19 -10.49 -12.06 -3.57
C LEU A 19 -11.94 -12.05 -4.09
N SER A 20 -12.91 -12.41 -3.26
CA SER A 20 -14.34 -12.32 -3.60
C SER A 20 -14.76 -10.87 -3.90
N ALA A 21 -14.31 -9.89 -3.09
CA ALA A 21 -14.56 -8.48 -3.36
C ALA A 21 -13.93 -8.00 -4.68
N VAL A 22 -12.71 -8.42 -4.99
CA VAL A 22 -12.06 -8.13 -6.28
C VAL A 22 -12.80 -8.82 -7.43
N ARG A 23 -13.27 -10.06 -7.23
CA ARG A 23 -14.08 -10.80 -8.22
C ARG A 23 -15.39 -10.07 -8.55
N ASN A 24 -15.99 -9.42 -7.56
CA ASN A 24 -17.25 -8.69 -7.71
C ASN A 24 -17.08 -7.23 -8.15
N THR A 25 -15.85 -6.72 -8.14
CA THR A 25 -15.54 -5.39 -8.68
C THR A 25 -15.65 -5.41 -10.20
N LYS A 26 -16.37 -4.43 -10.76
CA LYS A 26 -16.53 -4.29 -12.21
C LYS A 26 -15.20 -3.94 -12.90
N ARG A 27 -15.06 -4.33 -14.16
CA ARG A 27 -13.97 -3.86 -15.04
C ARG A 27 -13.98 -2.32 -15.06
N GLY A 28 -12.80 -1.71 -15.04
CA GLY A 28 -12.65 -0.25 -14.87
C GLY A 28 -12.92 0.25 -13.46
N GLY A 29 -13.29 -0.61 -12.51
CA GLY A 29 -13.39 -0.26 -11.09
C GLY A 29 -12.03 0.04 -10.46
N LEU A 30 -12.03 0.35 -9.17
CA LEU A 30 -10.82 0.68 -8.40
C LEU A 30 -10.61 -0.29 -7.23
N LEU A 31 -9.44 -0.92 -7.20
CA LEU A 31 -8.86 -1.54 -6.01
C LEU A 31 -7.89 -0.53 -5.36
N PHE A 32 -8.37 0.17 -4.34
CA PHE A 32 -7.54 1.05 -3.51
C PHE A 32 -7.04 0.29 -2.28
N VAL A 33 -5.73 0.25 -2.07
CA VAL A 33 -5.10 -0.49 -0.97
C VAL A 33 -4.04 0.36 -0.26
N ALA A 34 -3.95 0.20 1.05
CA ALA A 34 -2.96 0.87 1.89
C ALA A 34 -2.31 -0.17 2.81
N PRO A 35 -1.27 -0.90 2.34
CA PRO A 35 -0.63 -1.92 3.17
C PRO A 35 -0.05 -1.31 4.45
N PRO A 36 0.02 -2.07 5.56
CA PRO A 36 0.61 -1.58 6.80
C PRO A 36 2.03 -1.06 6.57
N CYS A 37 2.25 0.24 6.81
CA CYS A 37 3.53 0.89 6.52
C CYS A 37 4.56 0.75 7.67
N GLY A 38 4.13 0.27 8.84
CA GLY A 38 4.91 0.31 10.08
C GLY A 38 6.30 -0.34 10.00
N THR A 39 6.46 -1.38 9.17
CA THR A 39 7.74 -2.08 8.94
C THR A 39 8.49 -1.62 7.69
N TRP A 40 7.90 -0.73 6.89
CA TRP A 40 8.40 -0.29 5.59
C TRP A 40 8.86 1.17 5.59
N VAL A 41 8.57 1.94 6.63
CA VAL A 41 8.96 3.35 6.77
C VAL A 41 10.31 3.50 7.46
N PHE A 42 10.98 4.63 7.19
CA PHE A 42 12.28 4.98 7.79
C PHE A 42 12.33 4.84 9.32
N MET A 43 11.24 5.11 10.04
CA MET A 43 11.23 5.01 11.51
C MET A 43 11.51 3.58 12.00
N SER A 44 11.21 2.58 11.18
CA SER A 44 11.43 1.17 11.51
C SER A 44 12.76 0.62 11.02
N SER A 45 13.51 1.36 10.19
CA SER A 45 14.69 0.85 9.47
C SER A 45 15.75 0.26 10.42
N SER A 46 16.00 0.92 11.56
CA SER A 46 16.96 0.43 12.55
C SER A 46 16.59 -0.93 13.16
N SER A 47 15.29 -1.23 13.27
CA SER A 47 14.78 -2.49 13.84
C SER A 47 14.52 -3.56 12.78
N THR A 48 14.18 -3.15 11.55
CA THR A 48 13.84 -4.07 10.47
C THR A 48 15.02 -4.35 9.56
N GLY A 49 16.10 -3.58 9.63
CA GLY A 49 17.23 -3.63 8.71
C GLY A 49 16.91 -3.16 7.29
N ARG A 50 15.67 -2.72 7.03
CA ARG A 50 15.26 -2.33 5.68
C ARG A 50 15.85 -0.99 5.30
N THR A 51 16.42 -0.93 4.10
CA THR A 51 16.91 0.27 3.44
C THR A 51 16.39 0.34 2.01
N TRP A 52 16.70 1.40 1.28
CA TRP A 52 16.40 1.46 -0.15
C TRP A 52 17.22 0.45 -0.97
N LEU A 53 18.44 0.13 -0.53
CA LEU A 53 19.33 -0.83 -1.19
C LEU A 53 19.00 -2.27 -0.81
N ASP A 54 18.61 -2.50 0.45
CA ASP A 54 18.09 -3.77 0.93
C ASP A 54 16.70 -3.58 1.56
N PRO A 55 15.64 -3.55 0.75
CA PRO A 55 14.28 -3.44 1.23
C PRO A 55 13.75 -4.74 1.85
N THR A 56 14.49 -5.86 1.79
CA THR A 56 14.07 -7.15 2.37
C THR A 56 14.15 -7.12 3.88
N GLY A 57 15.24 -6.56 4.41
CA GLY A 57 15.50 -6.40 5.84
C GLY A 57 15.89 -7.69 6.54
N PHE A 58 16.04 -7.59 7.86
CA PHE A 58 16.41 -8.70 8.75
C PHE A 58 15.31 -9.78 8.82
N PRO A 59 15.66 -11.07 8.99
CA PRO A 59 14.70 -12.17 9.05
C PRO A 59 13.96 -12.26 10.40
N THR A 60 13.54 -11.12 10.97
CA THR A 60 12.76 -11.09 12.21
C THR A 60 11.30 -11.46 11.92
N ARG A 61 10.59 -11.96 12.94
CA ARG A 61 9.17 -12.35 12.81
C ARG A 61 8.30 -11.23 12.21
N CYS A 62 8.50 -9.98 12.62
CA CYS A 62 7.69 -8.86 12.11
C CYS A 62 7.99 -8.54 10.64
N VAL A 63 9.25 -8.61 10.21
CA VAL A 63 9.66 -8.41 8.81
C VAL A 63 9.14 -9.53 7.92
N THR A 64 9.28 -10.79 8.35
CA THR A 64 8.77 -11.96 7.63
C THR A 64 7.26 -11.89 7.45
N MET A 65 6.51 -11.53 8.50
CA MET A 65 5.05 -11.35 8.41
C MET A 65 4.66 -10.21 7.47
N ALA A 66 5.38 -9.09 7.49
CA ALA A 66 5.15 -7.99 6.57
C ALA A 66 5.45 -8.36 5.10
N ASN A 67 6.51 -9.12 4.85
CA ASN A 67 6.84 -9.63 3.52
C ASN A 67 5.75 -10.59 3.02
N LEU A 68 5.30 -11.53 3.87
CA LEU A 68 4.21 -12.45 3.53
C LEU A 68 2.89 -11.72 3.26
N PHE A 69 2.57 -10.69 4.05
CA PHE A 69 1.42 -9.81 3.80
C PHE A 69 1.50 -9.20 2.40
N CYS A 70 2.65 -8.61 2.06
CA CYS A 70 2.85 -7.96 0.77
C CYS A 70 2.83 -8.96 -0.40
N MET A 71 3.29 -10.20 -0.21
CA MET A 71 3.14 -11.26 -1.23
C MET A 71 1.67 -11.59 -1.50
N ARG A 72 0.84 -11.72 -0.46
CA ARG A 72 -0.61 -11.92 -0.62
C ARG A 72 -1.28 -10.73 -1.30
N LEU A 73 -0.91 -9.52 -0.90
CA LEU A 73 -1.39 -8.31 -1.56
C LEU A 73 -1.01 -8.28 -3.04
N LEU A 74 0.22 -8.69 -3.41
CA LEU A 74 0.65 -8.76 -4.80
C LEU A 74 -0.17 -9.77 -5.61
N TYR A 75 -0.55 -10.91 -5.03
CA TYR A 75 -1.46 -11.84 -5.68
C TYR A 75 -2.83 -11.21 -5.97
N ILE A 76 -3.41 -10.49 -5.00
CA ILE A 76 -4.69 -9.79 -5.18
C ILE A 76 -4.57 -8.70 -6.26
N LEU A 77 -3.49 -7.92 -6.22
CA LEU A 77 -3.22 -6.90 -7.21
C LEU A 77 -3.05 -7.49 -8.61
N TRP A 78 -2.42 -8.66 -8.71
CA TRP A 78 -2.30 -9.38 -9.97
C TRP A 78 -3.67 -9.85 -10.46
N TYR A 79 -4.46 -10.50 -9.61
CA TYR A 79 -5.84 -10.89 -9.95
C TYR A 79 -6.67 -9.69 -10.43
N ALA A 80 -6.53 -8.51 -9.79
CA ALA A 80 -7.17 -7.28 -10.23
C ALA A 80 -6.74 -6.81 -11.62
N VAL A 81 -5.48 -7.05 -12.06
CA VAL A 81 -5.09 -6.77 -13.45
C VAL A 81 -5.87 -7.64 -14.42
N GLN A 82 -5.99 -8.95 -14.14
CA GLN A 82 -6.71 -9.88 -15.01
C GLN A 82 -8.20 -9.52 -15.14
N ARG A 83 -8.76 -8.92 -14.10
CA ARG A 83 -10.13 -8.40 -14.09
C ARG A 83 -10.28 -7.03 -14.77
N GLY A 84 -9.21 -6.45 -15.29
CA GLY A 84 -9.22 -5.10 -15.85
C GLY A 84 -9.61 -4.02 -14.83
N ILE A 85 -9.26 -4.21 -13.56
CA ILE A 85 -9.51 -3.28 -12.46
C ILE A 85 -8.31 -2.34 -12.32
N HIS A 86 -8.56 -1.05 -12.09
CA HIS A 86 -7.51 -0.09 -11.74
C HIS A 86 -7.03 -0.30 -10.32
N LYS A 87 -5.75 -0.06 -10.06
CA LYS A 87 -5.15 -0.28 -8.74
C LYS A 87 -4.56 1.03 -8.27
N CYS A 88 -4.63 1.27 -6.97
CA CYS A 88 -3.96 2.38 -6.33
C CYS A 88 -3.41 1.91 -4.99
N ILE A 89 -2.10 2.01 -4.81
CA ILE A 89 -1.37 1.60 -3.61
C ILE A 89 -0.89 2.86 -2.90
N GLU A 90 -1.41 3.09 -1.69
CA GLU A 90 -1.01 4.20 -0.84
C GLU A 90 0.10 3.79 0.12
N GLN A 91 1.11 4.65 0.23
CA GLN A 91 2.14 4.57 1.26
C GLN A 91 2.64 5.97 1.64
N PRO A 92 3.24 6.13 2.82
CA PRO A 92 4.07 7.29 3.12
C PRO A 92 5.22 7.43 2.10
N MET A 93 5.63 8.67 1.80
CA MET A 93 6.74 8.96 0.88
C MET A 93 8.05 8.26 1.27
N THR A 94 8.27 8.05 2.56
CA THR A 94 9.48 7.41 3.12
C THR A 94 9.41 5.89 3.15
N SER A 95 8.38 5.28 2.56
CA SER A 95 8.24 3.83 2.49
C SER A 95 9.23 3.23 1.50
N VAL A 96 9.95 2.19 1.92
CA VAL A 96 10.84 1.39 1.06
C VAL A 96 10.11 0.23 0.37
N LEU A 97 8.79 0.08 0.59
CA LEU A 97 7.99 -0.97 -0.04
C LEU A 97 8.11 -0.94 -1.57
N PHE A 98 8.17 0.24 -2.18
CA PHE A 98 8.27 0.37 -3.63
C PHE A 98 9.67 0.06 -4.18
N ALA A 99 10.69 0.00 -3.32
CA ALA A 99 12.01 -0.52 -3.69
C ALA A 99 12.07 -2.05 -3.66
N TRP A 100 11.18 -2.69 -2.90
CA TRP A 100 11.14 -4.14 -2.75
C TRP A 100 10.89 -4.83 -4.08
N LYS A 101 11.83 -5.72 -4.47
CA LYS A 101 11.92 -6.29 -5.83
C LYS A 101 10.58 -6.83 -6.37
N PRO A 102 9.78 -7.63 -5.62
CA PRO A 102 8.47 -8.09 -6.09
C PRO A 102 7.49 -6.94 -6.40
N MET A 103 7.38 -5.96 -5.49
CA MET A 103 6.51 -4.80 -5.69
C MET A 103 6.99 -3.92 -6.85
N ARG A 104 8.29 -3.63 -6.93
CA ARG A 104 8.88 -2.84 -8.02
C ARG A 104 8.60 -3.47 -9.38
N ARG A 105 8.79 -4.79 -9.52
CA ARG A 105 8.47 -5.55 -10.75
C ARG A 105 7.01 -5.44 -11.13
N PHE A 106 6.11 -5.64 -10.17
CA PHE A 106 4.68 -5.48 -10.39
C PHE A 106 4.32 -4.07 -10.89
N LEU A 107 4.86 -3.02 -10.24
CA LEU A 107 4.61 -1.63 -10.64
C LEU A 107 5.10 -1.32 -12.07
N MET A 108 6.26 -1.85 -12.45
CA MET A 108 6.76 -1.73 -13.83
C MET A 108 5.87 -2.48 -14.83
N TYR A 109 5.46 -3.72 -14.51
CA TYR A 109 4.59 -4.53 -15.34
C TYR A 109 3.25 -3.84 -15.65
N VAL A 110 2.59 -3.28 -14.63
CA VAL A 110 1.31 -2.58 -14.83
C VAL A 110 1.47 -1.13 -15.29
N ARG A 111 2.70 -0.68 -15.58
CA ARG A 111 3.05 0.71 -15.94
C ARG A 111 2.44 1.71 -14.96
N ALA A 112 2.55 1.44 -13.66
CA ALA A 112 1.98 2.28 -12.62
C ALA A 112 2.58 3.69 -12.66
N ARG A 113 1.73 4.70 -12.50
CA ARG A 113 2.11 6.10 -12.34
C ARG A 113 2.27 6.42 -10.87
N LYS A 114 3.17 7.34 -10.55
CA LYS A 114 3.43 7.84 -9.21
C LYS A 114 2.91 9.26 -9.06
N VAL A 115 2.23 9.55 -7.95
CA VAL A 115 1.95 10.91 -7.50
C VAL A 115 2.31 11.02 -6.02
N THR A 116 2.86 12.15 -5.60
CA THR A 116 3.21 12.41 -4.19
C THR A 116 2.71 13.78 -3.79
N PHE A 117 2.03 13.88 -2.66
CA PHE A 117 1.44 15.12 -2.18
C PHE A 117 1.38 15.14 -0.66
N PRO A 118 1.36 16.34 -0.03
CA PRO A 118 1.08 16.48 1.38
C PRO A 118 -0.40 16.17 1.63
N MET A 119 -0.70 15.26 2.55
CA MET A 119 -2.09 14.93 2.91
C MET A 119 -2.84 16.16 3.47
N GLY A 120 -2.11 17.17 3.97
CA GLY A 120 -2.65 18.47 4.37
C GLY A 120 -3.40 19.20 3.25
N ALA A 121 -3.03 19.00 1.98
CA ALA A 121 -3.74 19.59 0.84
C ALA A 121 -5.18 19.03 0.66
N TYR A 122 -5.48 17.94 1.38
CA TYR A 122 -6.79 17.30 1.43
C TYR A 122 -7.51 17.49 2.77
N GLY A 123 -6.97 18.34 3.65
CA GLY A 123 -7.55 18.63 4.96
C GLY A 123 -7.01 17.78 6.12
N ALA A 124 -5.91 17.02 5.94
CA ALA A 124 -5.25 16.42 7.09
C ALA A 124 -4.59 17.49 7.96
N LEU A 125 -4.58 17.26 9.27
CA LEU A 125 -3.84 18.11 10.21
C LEU A 125 -2.32 17.92 10.14
N THR A 126 -1.85 16.89 9.41
CA THR A 126 -0.44 16.53 9.36
C THR A 126 0.18 16.93 8.03
N LEU A 127 1.43 17.39 8.08
CA LEU A 127 2.29 17.58 6.89
C LEU A 127 2.84 16.27 6.32
N LYS A 128 2.21 15.13 6.62
CA LYS A 128 2.65 13.81 6.14
C LYS A 128 2.56 13.79 4.61
N GLN A 129 3.69 13.51 3.97
CA GLN A 129 3.76 13.25 2.54
C GLN A 129 3.28 11.82 2.27
N THR A 130 2.31 11.70 1.36
CA THR A 130 1.77 10.43 0.88
C THR A 130 2.12 10.27 -0.59
N THR A 131 2.47 9.05 -0.95
CA THR A 131 2.73 8.62 -2.32
C THR A 131 1.68 7.59 -2.72
N LEU A 132 1.08 7.80 -3.89
CA LEU A 132 0.23 6.82 -4.55
C LEU A 132 0.95 6.25 -5.76
N TRP A 133 0.87 4.93 -5.92
CA TRP A 133 1.23 4.24 -7.15
C TRP A 133 0.00 3.56 -7.73
N GLY A 134 -0.34 3.84 -8.99
CA GLY A 134 -1.56 3.28 -9.54
C GLY A 134 -1.71 3.38 -11.05
N THR A 135 -2.81 2.82 -11.54
CA THR A 135 -3.10 2.71 -12.98
C THR A 135 -4.29 3.55 -13.42
N LEU A 136 -4.81 4.44 -12.57
CA LEU A 136 -5.87 5.37 -12.95
C LEU A 136 -5.34 6.38 -13.98
N PRO A 137 -6.08 6.66 -15.08
CA PRO A 137 -5.62 7.58 -16.12
C PRO A 137 -5.29 8.98 -15.58
N ASN A 138 -6.10 9.47 -14.65
CA ASN A 138 -5.97 10.81 -14.07
C ASN A 138 -5.27 10.82 -12.70
N LEU A 139 -4.48 9.79 -12.35
CA LEU A 139 -3.87 9.71 -11.03
C LEU A 139 -3.03 10.96 -10.67
N CYS A 140 -2.32 11.54 -11.65
CA CYS A 140 -1.48 12.71 -11.43
C CYS A 140 -2.27 13.99 -11.11
N SER A 141 -3.57 14.05 -11.40
CA SER A 141 -4.42 15.20 -11.02
C SER A 141 -4.64 15.32 -9.52
N LEU A 142 -4.27 14.28 -8.75
CA LEU A 142 -4.24 14.31 -7.29
C LEU A 142 -3.03 15.08 -6.74
N TYR A 143 -2.11 15.54 -7.58
CA TYR A 143 -1.08 16.44 -7.07
C TYR A 143 -1.72 17.77 -6.66
N ARG A 144 -1.57 18.14 -5.38
CA ARG A 144 -1.99 19.44 -4.87
C ARG A 144 -0.88 20.00 -3.98
N PRO A 145 -0.27 21.14 -4.34
CA PRO A 145 0.67 21.80 -3.44
C PRO A 145 -0.08 22.32 -2.21
N LEU A 146 0.62 22.41 -1.09
CA LEU A 146 0.07 23.05 0.10
C LEU A 146 0.22 24.57 -0.06
N SER A 147 -0.85 25.34 0.11
CA SER A 147 -0.75 26.80 0.14
C SER A 147 0.07 27.24 1.36
N ALA A 148 0.77 28.38 1.27
CA ALA A 148 1.55 28.91 2.39
C ALA A 148 0.71 29.05 3.67
N LYS A 149 -0.54 29.51 3.52
CA LYS A 149 -1.51 29.59 4.62
C LYS A 149 -1.76 28.23 5.28
N LEU A 150 -2.12 27.21 4.50
CA LEU A 150 -2.36 25.86 5.02
C LEU A 150 -1.11 25.23 5.62
N PHE A 151 0.06 25.52 5.05
CA PHE A 151 1.34 25.08 5.59
C PHE A 151 1.59 25.68 6.97
N MET A 152 1.41 26.99 7.13
CA MET A 152 1.58 27.66 8.41
C MET A 152 0.56 27.18 9.45
N GLU A 153 -0.70 26.98 9.06
CA GLU A 153 -1.74 26.43 9.94
C GLU A 153 -1.39 25.01 10.41
N ALA A 154 -0.95 24.14 9.49
CA ALA A 154 -0.52 22.79 9.83
C ALA A 154 0.73 22.81 10.73
N LEU A 155 1.69 23.70 10.44
CA LEU A 155 2.91 23.86 11.23
C LEU A 155 2.59 24.30 12.67
N ALA A 156 1.77 25.35 12.83
CA ALA A 156 1.33 25.86 14.13
C ALA A 156 0.65 24.77 14.96
N ARG A 157 -0.18 23.92 14.34
CA ARG A 157 -0.83 22.78 15.00
C ARG A 157 0.18 21.68 15.36
N THR A 158 1.15 21.39 14.49
CA THR A 158 2.17 20.36 14.77
C THR A 158 3.16 20.76 15.86
N ASN A 159 3.38 22.06 16.09
CA ASN A 159 4.24 22.58 17.16
C ASN A 159 3.72 22.29 18.57
N THR A 160 2.47 21.87 18.73
CA THR A 160 1.92 21.32 20.01
C THR A 160 2.43 19.90 20.33
N GLY A 161 3.61 19.52 19.83
CA GLY A 161 4.37 18.36 20.26
C GLY A 161 4.55 17.22 19.25
N GLY A 162 4.59 17.51 17.93
CA GLY A 162 5.09 16.65 16.85
C GLY A 162 4.47 15.24 16.68
N LEU A 163 4.72 14.58 15.55
CA LEU A 163 4.43 13.13 15.38
C LEU A 163 5.53 12.25 15.99
N VAL A 164 6.70 12.84 16.20
CA VAL A 164 7.89 12.16 16.72
C VAL A 164 8.44 12.92 17.93
N ARG A 165 8.94 12.19 18.92
CA ARG A 165 9.74 12.69 20.03
C ARG A 165 11.19 12.39 19.73
N LYS A 166 12.03 13.43 19.76
CA LYS A 166 13.49 13.27 19.74
C LYS A 166 13.96 13.16 21.19
N SER A 167 14.81 12.17 21.48
CA SER A 167 15.44 12.01 22.79
C SER A 167 16.92 11.68 22.59
N VAL A 168 17.73 11.91 23.61
CA VAL A 168 19.13 11.47 23.66
C VAL A 168 19.19 10.35 24.68
N ASP A 169 19.73 9.19 24.31
CA ASP A 169 19.90 8.10 25.27
C ASP A 169 21.09 8.35 26.22
N LYS A 170 21.26 7.49 27.23
CA LYS A 170 22.34 7.59 28.23
C LYS A 170 23.76 7.59 27.63
N ASN A 171 23.91 7.18 26.37
CA ASN A 171 25.19 7.14 25.65
C ASN A 171 25.37 8.34 24.70
N GLY A 172 24.52 9.37 24.80
CA GLY A 172 24.58 10.54 23.92
C GLY A 172 23.99 10.30 22.52
N LYS A 173 23.42 9.13 22.23
CA LYS A 173 22.90 8.82 20.90
C LYS A 173 21.49 9.37 20.72
N LYS A 174 21.29 10.15 19.67
CA LYS A 174 19.98 10.70 19.29
C LYS A 174 19.04 9.57 18.85
N ARG A 175 17.83 9.56 19.41
CA ARG A 175 16.74 8.62 19.10
C ARG A 175 15.51 9.40 18.65
N VAL A 176 14.72 8.80 17.76
CA VAL A 176 13.45 9.34 17.28
C VAL A 176 12.39 8.28 17.52
N THR A 177 11.40 8.60 18.34
CA THR A 177 10.29 7.68 18.67
C THR A 177 8.97 8.29 18.24
N GLY A 178 8.11 7.51 17.60
CA GLY A 178 6.77 7.94 17.22
C GLY A 178 5.84 8.14 18.43
N VAL A 179 5.07 9.22 18.45
CA VAL A 179 4.04 9.45 19.49
C VAL A 179 2.80 8.64 19.12
N LYS A 180 2.63 7.46 19.72
CA LYS A 180 1.59 6.45 19.34
C LYS A 180 0.20 7.03 19.11
N LYS A 181 -0.32 7.85 20.04
CA LYS A 181 -1.67 8.47 19.93
C LYS A 181 -1.77 9.39 18.71
N LYS A 182 -0.76 10.22 18.45
CA LYS A 182 -0.73 11.15 17.32
C LYS A 182 -0.50 10.42 15.99
N LEU A 183 0.33 9.38 15.98
CA LEU A 183 0.51 8.52 14.81
C LEU A 183 -0.78 7.80 14.42
N ALA A 184 -1.51 7.27 15.41
CA ALA A 184 -2.81 6.65 15.17
C ALA A 184 -3.82 7.67 14.59
N ALA A 185 -3.87 8.89 15.13
CA ALA A 185 -4.71 9.96 14.58
C ALA A 185 -4.31 10.35 13.14
N SER A 186 -3.01 10.36 12.84
CA SER A 186 -2.50 10.66 11.49
C SER A 186 -2.76 9.58 10.44
N ALA A 187 -3.25 8.40 10.86
CA ALA A 187 -3.60 7.32 9.95
C ALA A 187 -4.99 7.48 9.32
N ALA A 188 -5.84 8.38 9.86
CA ALA A 188 -7.16 8.64 9.30
C ALA A 188 -7.07 9.45 8.01
N TYR A 189 -7.76 9.01 6.96
CA TYR A 189 -7.85 9.76 5.72
C TYR A 189 -8.80 10.95 5.87
N PRO A 190 -8.42 12.15 5.41
CA PRO A 190 -9.35 13.27 5.32
C PRO A 190 -10.49 12.99 4.34
N ARG A 191 -11.67 13.55 4.61
CA ARG A 191 -12.82 13.49 3.69
C ARG A 191 -12.48 14.00 2.29
N GLY A 192 -11.74 15.11 2.22
CA GLY A 192 -11.33 15.71 0.94
C GLY A 192 -10.48 14.77 0.08
N PHE A 193 -9.68 13.90 0.70
CA PHE A 193 -8.90 12.90 -0.02
C PHE A 193 -9.81 11.81 -0.60
N GLY A 194 -10.77 11.32 0.17
CA GLY A 194 -11.75 10.33 -0.29
C GLY A 194 -12.58 10.82 -1.48
N ILE A 195 -13.02 12.08 -1.45
CA ILE A 195 -13.74 12.71 -2.57
C ILE A 195 -12.85 12.76 -3.81
N ALA A 196 -11.62 13.27 -3.67
CA ALA A 196 -10.71 13.39 -4.80
C ALA A 196 -10.34 12.03 -5.44
N ILE A 197 -10.24 10.96 -4.64
CA ILE A 197 -10.10 9.60 -5.19
C ILE A 197 -11.35 9.19 -5.95
N GLY A 198 -12.54 9.42 -5.40
CA GLY A 198 -13.82 9.13 -6.06
C GLY A 198 -13.96 9.83 -7.41
N ASP A 199 -13.59 11.10 -7.48
CA ASP A 199 -13.71 11.95 -8.68
C ASP A 199 -12.84 11.46 -9.85
N ILE A 200 -11.75 10.73 -9.58
CA ILE A 200 -10.86 10.22 -10.63
C ILE A 200 -11.16 8.76 -11.03
N ILE A 201 -12.14 8.11 -10.39
CA ILE A 201 -12.60 6.78 -10.82
C ILE A 201 -13.37 6.97 -12.12
N PRO A 202 -13.00 6.30 -13.22
CA PRO A 202 -13.74 6.39 -14.47
C PRO A 202 -15.23 6.12 -14.28
N GLY A 203 -16.07 6.86 -14.99
CA GLY A 203 -17.52 6.65 -15.00
C GLY A 203 -17.86 5.18 -15.28
N ARG A 204 -18.84 4.64 -14.55
CA ARG A 204 -19.21 3.23 -14.65
C ARG A 204 -19.78 2.96 -16.05
N GLY A 205 -19.06 2.21 -16.87
CA GLY A 205 -19.66 1.52 -18.01
C GLY A 205 -20.66 0.46 -17.54
N SER A 206 -21.55 0.02 -18.45
CA SER A 206 -22.36 -1.18 -18.27
C SER A 206 -21.46 -2.39 -17.96
N ARG A 207 -21.96 -3.32 -17.15
CA ARG A 207 -21.24 -4.57 -16.86
C ARG A 207 -21.26 -5.39 -18.16
N PRO A 208 -20.11 -5.78 -18.73
CA PRO A 208 -20.13 -6.81 -19.77
C PRO A 208 -20.58 -8.11 -19.09
N ASP A 209 -21.68 -8.69 -19.56
CA ASP A 209 -22.28 -9.85 -18.89
C ASP A 209 -21.45 -11.14 -19.06
N ASP A 210 -20.59 -11.22 -20.08
CA ASP A 210 -20.02 -12.50 -20.51
C ASP A 210 -18.47 -12.51 -20.60
N PHE A 211 -17.76 -12.06 -19.56
CA PHE A 211 -16.30 -12.27 -19.52
C PHE A 211 -15.98 -13.63 -18.90
N GLU A 212 -15.75 -14.64 -19.75
CA GLU A 212 -15.02 -15.84 -19.33
C GLU A 212 -13.63 -15.42 -18.86
N LEU A 213 -13.33 -15.73 -17.60
CA LEU A 213 -12.00 -15.56 -17.08
C LEU A 213 -11.11 -16.60 -17.75
N ASP A 214 -10.13 -16.12 -18.52
CA ASP A 214 -9.05 -16.98 -18.98
C ASP A 214 -8.23 -17.43 -17.76
N PHE A 215 -8.56 -18.61 -17.26
CA PHE A 215 -7.83 -19.31 -16.21
C PHE A 215 -6.69 -20.16 -16.79
N THR A 216 -6.39 -20.08 -18.09
CA THR A 216 -5.22 -20.76 -18.67
C THR A 216 -3.95 -20.09 -18.14
N TYR A 217 -3.58 -20.52 -16.95
CA TYR A 217 -2.26 -20.37 -16.41
C TYR A 217 -1.37 -21.30 -17.26
N PRO A 218 -0.40 -20.81 -18.05
CA PRO A 218 0.29 -21.64 -19.04
C PRO A 218 1.03 -22.87 -18.45
N HIS A 219 1.09 -23.02 -17.12
CA HIS A 219 1.75 -24.10 -16.41
C HIS A 219 1.09 -24.50 -15.07
N ALA A 220 -0.23 -24.33 -14.86
CA ALA A 220 -0.87 -24.80 -13.61
C ALA A 220 -1.42 -26.21 -13.79
N THR A 221 -0.79 -27.18 -13.16
CA THR A 221 -1.25 -28.59 -13.14
C THR A 221 -2.07 -28.95 -11.90
N ASP A 222 -2.49 -27.98 -11.07
CA ASP A 222 -3.45 -28.23 -9.98
C ASP A 222 -4.19 -26.95 -9.56
N ASP A 223 -5.41 -27.14 -9.05
CA ASP A 223 -6.38 -26.12 -8.63
C ASP A 223 -5.94 -25.37 -7.35
N LEU A 224 -4.77 -25.71 -6.82
CA LEU A 224 -4.12 -25.14 -5.64
C LEU A 224 -2.88 -24.32 -5.99
N GLY A 225 -2.53 -24.17 -7.27
CA GLY A 225 -1.24 -23.68 -7.75
C GLY A 225 -0.80 -22.33 -7.18
N ALA A 226 -1.72 -21.43 -6.82
CA ALA A 226 -1.38 -20.16 -6.18
C ALA A 226 -0.94 -20.30 -4.71
N LEU A 227 -1.52 -21.25 -3.97
CA LEU A 227 -1.16 -21.57 -2.59
C LEU A 227 0.08 -22.46 -2.55
N ASP A 228 0.20 -23.32 -3.54
CA ASP A 228 1.35 -24.19 -3.74
C ASP A 228 2.58 -23.42 -4.20
N ASP A 229 2.45 -22.36 -5.01
CA ASP A 229 3.55 -21.44 -5.33
C ASP A 229 4.05 -20.63 -4.12
N LEU A 230 3.20 -20.43 -3.10
CA LEU A 230 3.62 -19.90 -1.81
C LEU A 230 4.37 -20.95 -0.96
N ARG A 231 4.18 -22.25 -1.24
CA ARG A 231 4.82 -23.37 -0.54
C ARG A 231 6.05 -23.95 -1.26
N LYS A 232 6.15 -23.85 -2.58
CA LYS A 232 7.14 -24.51 -3.47
C LYS A 232 8.59 -24.02 -3.32
N GLY A 233 8.93 -23.33 -2.24
CA GLY A 233 10.27 -22.83 -1.98
C GLY A 233 10.71 -21.76 -3.00
N SER A 234 11.78 -21.05 -2.68
CA SER A 234 12.17 -19.81 -3.38
C SER A 234 12.50 -19.98 -4.88
N PHE A 235 12.65 -21.21 -5.40
CA PHE A 235 13.15 -21.48 -6.74
C PHE A 235 12.10 -21.64 -7.85
N ARG A 236 10.82 -21.89 -7.52
CA ARG A 236 9.78 -22.19 -8.54
C ARG A 236 8.73 -21.09 -8.75
N ALA A 237 8.80 -20.02 -7.99
CA ALA A 237 7.76 -19.00 -7.99
C ALA A 237 7.71 -18.14 -9.27
N TRP A 238 6.51 -17.97 -9.84
CA TRP A 238 6.25 -17.24 -11.10
C TRP A 238 6.79 -15.81 -11.13
N TRP A 239 6.79 -15.09 -10.00
CA TRP A 239 7.26 -13.71 -9.92
C TRP A 239 8.79 -13.54 -10.14
N ARG A 240 9.54 -14.65 -10.25
CA ARG A 240 10.94 -14.61 -10.68
C ARG A 240 11.11 -14.48 -12.20
N LYS A 241 10.13 -14.96 -12.98
CA LYS A 241 10.13 -14.91 -14.46
C LYS A 241 9.65 -13.56 -15.02
N LEU A 242 9.08 -12.70 -14.17
CA LEU A 242 8.87 -11.26 -14.42
C LEU A 242 10.11 -10.46 -14.03
#